data_AF-A0A1C6GGA6-F1
#
_entry.id   AF-A0A1C6GGA6-F1
#
_cell.length_a   1.000
_cell.length_b   1.000
_cell.length_c   1.000
_cell.angle_alpha   90.00
_cell.angle_beta   90.00
_cell.angle_gamma   90.00
#
_symmetry.space_group_name_H-M   'P 1'
#
loop_
_entity.id
_entity.type
_entity.pdbx_description
1 polymer ?
#
loop_
_entity_poly.entity_id
_entity_poly.type
_entity_poly.pdbx_seq_one_letter_code
_entity_poly.pdbx_strand_id
1 'polypeptide(L)'
;MGLKNLLRRASGLITAFALLASMMVVAGAASPVRGTFHCAICGNDCDDLWGLSGITYQEKYSVQDIPNLESKTNPSDVVYFADSALRVAQYNGEDICQSCLETKITEYKANLREGTSVDSTTGAASVPVTVAREAATFSVTVPTTLPISVDANGNVTTATDAAIINNSGAPVAVTKVELASLSDWTLAAYSRDILNLSVDAKQFGLQMNIGDKTIATSNSGTSDILSDSLNARIAKGQNCAVNYNALFPAQTAAVSDTKIANVVFTVGWA
;
A
#
# COMPACT_ATOMS: atom_id res chain seq x y z
N MET A 1 -25.04 10.54 -32.55
CA MET A 1 -26.02 9.76 -33.34
C MET A 1 -26.15 8.39 -32.69
N GLY A 2 -27.21 8.20 -31.90
CA GLY A 2 -27.52 6.93 -31.25
C GLY A 2 -28.30 6.00 -32.17
N LEU A 3 -27.96 4.72 -32.14
CA LEU A 3 -28.67 3.68 -32.85
C LEU A 3 -29.99 3.40 -32.11
N LYS A 4 -31.07 3.74 -32.80
CA LYS A 4 -32.44 3.65 -32.33
C LYS A 4 -32.95 2.21 -32.43
N ASN A 5 -33.64 1.82 -31.36
CA ASN A 5 -34.87 1.02 -31.31
C ASN A 5 -34.78 -0.45 -31.76
N LEU A 6 -35.24 -1.37 -30.90
CA LEU A 6 -36.66 -1.71 -30.87
C LEU A 6 -36.98 -2.63 -29.66
N LEU A 7 -37.92 -2.16 -28.84
CA LEU A 7 -39.00 -2.92 -28.17
C LEU A 7 -38.65 -3.99 -27.11
N ARG A 8 -39.43 -4.25 -26.06
CA ARG A 8 -40.58 -3.61 -25.40
C ARG A 8 -40.94 -4.56 -24.23
N ARG A 9 -41.15 -3.99 -23.04
CA ARG A 9 -41.91 -4.50 -21.88
C ARG A 9 -42.57 -5.91 -21.98
N ALA A 10 -42.20 -6.78 -21.05
CA ALA A 10 -43.07 -7.70 -20.28
C ALA A 10 -42.23 -8.24 -19.11
N SER A 11 -42.46 -7.89 -17.84
CA SER A 11 -43.55 -8.38 -16.96
C SER A 11 -43.56 -9.91 -16.84
N GLY A 12 -42.84 -10.41 -15.82
CA GLY A 12 -43.05 -11.62 -15.02
C GLY A 12 -43.56 -12.92 -15.66
N LEU A 13 -42.79 -14.00 -15.49
CA LEU A 13 -43.29 -15.27 -14.95
C LEU A 13 -42.08 -16.17 -14.63
N ILE A 14 -41.90 -16.53 -13.36
CA ILE A 14 -40.95 -17.57 -12.93
C ILE A 14 -41.59 -18.91 -13.28
N THR A 15 -41.17 -19.52 -14.39
CA THR A 15 -41.47 -20.91 -14.70
C THR A 15 -40.41 -21.80 -14.07
N ALA A 16 -40.79 -22.46 -12.98
CA ALA A 16 -40.01 -23.49 -12.32
C ALA A 16 -39.79 -24.66 -13.28
N PHE A 17 -38.53 -25.02 -13.53
CA PHE A 17 -38.17 -26.29 -14.14
C PHE A 17 -38.32 -27.39 -13.07
N ALA A 18 -39.44 -28.09 -13.10
CA ALA A 18 -39.60 -29.35 -12.38
C ALA A 18 -38.70 -30.40 -13.05
N LEU A 19 -37.54 -30.67 -12.46
CA LEU A 19 -36.72 -31.85 -12.76
C LEU A 19 -37.46 -33.09 -12.25
N LEU A 20 -38.13 -33.79 -13.16
CA LEU A 20 -38.59 -35.16 -12.96
C LEU A 20 -37.37 -36.08 -12.82
N ALA A 21 -36.96 -36.33 -11.58
CA ALA A 21 -36.09 -37.45 -11.26
C ALA A 21 -36.93 -38.74 -11.32
N SER A 22 -36.69 -39.53 -12.36
CA SER A 22 -37.19 -40.89 -12.50
C SER A 22 -36.81 -41.71 -11.27
N MET A 23 -37.78 -42.08 -10.44
CA MET A 23 -37.61 -43.05 -9.36
C MET A 23 -37.39 -44.44 -9.98
N MET A 24 -36.14 -44.88 -10.01
CA MET A 24 -35.84 -46.31 -10.06
C MET A 24 -36.17 -46.89 -8.68
N VAL A 25 -37.20 -47.74 -8.63
CA VAL A 25 -37.50 -48.55 -7.45
C VAL A 25 -36.47 -49.67 -7.41
N VAL A 26 -35.43 -49.52 -6.59
CA VAL A 26 -34.55 -50.63 -6.24
C VAL A 26 -35.28 -51.48 -5.21
N ALA A 27 -35.63 -52.69 -5.62
CA ALA A 27 -36.16 -53.71 -4.75
C ALA A 27 -35.08 -54.18 -3.76
N GLY A 28 -35.44 -54.21 -2.47
CA GLY A 28 -34.77 -55.03 -1.46
C GLY A 28 -33.55 -54.41 -0.76
N ALA A 29 -33.69 -53.25 -0.12
CA ALA A 29 -32.79 -52.90 0.98
C ALA A 29 -33.32 -53.56 2.26
N ALA A 30 -32.51 -54.39 2.91
CA ALA A 30 -32.77 -54.82 4.28
C ALA A 30 -33.04 -53.57 5.13
N SER A 31 -34.06 -53.60 5.99
CA SER A 31 -34.30 -52.47 6.89
C SER A 31 -33.04 -52.21 7.71
N PRO A 32 -32.60 -50.94 7.81
CA PRO A 32 -31.40 -50.61 8.58
C PRO A 32 -31.59 -51.09 10.01
N VAL A 33 -30.55 -51.71 10.56
CA VAL A 33 -30.58 -52.24 11.93
C VAL A 33 -30.18 -51.11 12.86
N ARG A 34 -31.02 -50.83 13.86
CA ARG A 34 -30.68 -49.89 14.93
C ARG A 34 -29.75 -50.56 15.92
N GLY A 35 -28.61 -49.91 16.19
CA GLY A 35 -27.68 -50.28 17.25
C GLY A 35 -27.46 -49.12 18.21
N THR A 36 -26.58 -49.36 19.17
CA THR A 36 -26.17 -48.38 20.18
C THR A 36 -24.68 -48.55 20.45
N PHE A 37 -23.97 -47.44 20.61
CA PHE A 37 -22.54 -47.41 20.96
C PHE A 37 -22.28 -46.42 22.09
N HIS A 38 -21.17 -46.63 22.82
CA HIS A 38 -20.76 -45.75 23.89
C HIS A 38 -19.90 -44.61 23.36
N CYS A 39 -20.23 -43.36 23.71
CA CYS A 39 -19.46 -42.22 23.23
C CYS A 39 -18.21 -41.95 24.05
N ALA A 40 -17.06 -41.91 23.35
CA ALA A 40 -15.76 -41.63 23.97
C ALA A 40 -15.62 -40.24 24.62
N ILE A 41 -16.48 -39.26 24.25
CA ILE A 41 -16.39 -37.88 24.75
C ILE A 41 -17.31 -37.66 25.96
N CYS A 42 -18.59 -38.03 25.84
CA CYS A 42 -19.58 -37.72 26.88
C CYS A 42 -19.95 -38.92 27.76
N GLY A 43 -19.50 -40.13 27.42
CA GLY A 43 -19.82 -41.35 28.16
C GLY A 43 -21.30 -41.76 28.12
N ASN A 44 -22.09 -41.16 27.23
CA ASN A 44 -23.48 -41.56 27.02
C ASN A 44 -23.58 -42.57 25.89
N ASP A 45 -24.62 -43.40 25.95
CA ASP A 45 -24.98 -44.31 24.88
C ASP A 45 -25.70 -43.56 23.76
N CYS A 46 -25.29 -43.81 22.51
CA CYS A 46 -25.77 -43.14 21.32
C CYS A 46 -26.24 -44.13 20.26
N ASP A 47 -27.34 -43.79 19.60
CA ASP A 47 -27.98 -44.65 18.61
C ASP A 47 -27.32 -44.52 17.23
N ASP A 48 -27.20 -45.66 16.55
CA ASP A 48 -26.66 -45.76 15.21
C ASP A 48 -27.54 -46.63 14.29
N LEU A 49 -27.31 -46.54 12.99
CA LEU A 49 -27.98 -47.35 11.98
C LEU A 49 -26.95 -48.03 11.08
N TRP A 50 -27.04 -49.35 10.97
CA TRP A 50 -26.12 -50.18 10.20
C TRP A 50 -26.63 -50.41 8.78
N GLY A 51 -25.71 -50.50 7.82
CA GLY A 51 -26.02 -50.80 6.42
C GLY A 51 -26.49 -49.59 5.62
N LEU A 52 -26.14 -48.38 6.06
CA LEU A 52 -26.45 -47.13 5.38
C LEU A 52 -25.17 -46.39 4.99
N SER A 53 -24.96 -46.15 3.69
CA SER A 53 -23.83 -45.32 3.30
C SER A 53 -24.14 -43.84 3.55
N GLY A 54 -23.22 -43.17 4.23
CA GLY A 54 -23.32 -41.75 4.53
C GLY A 54 -22.16 -40.95 3.94
N ILE A 55 -22.26 -39.62 4.09
CA ILE A 55 -21.18 -38.67 3.86
C ILE A 55 -20.35 -38.48 5.12
N THR A 56 -19.13 -38.00 4.94
CA THR A 56 -18.21 -37.68 6.03
C THR A 56 -18.62 -36.39 6.76
N TYR A 57 -18.11 -36.19 7.97
CA TYR A 57 -18.35 -34.92 8.68
C TYR A 57 -17.72 -33.73 7.94
N GLN A 58 -16.58 -33.93 7.26
CA GLN A 58 -15.92 -32.90 6.44
C GLN A 58 -16.87 -32.39 5.35
N GLU A 59 -17.51 -33.32 4.63
CA GLU A 59 -18.49 -33.00 3.59
C GLU A 59 -19.74 -32.34 4.18
N LYS A 60 -20.31 -32.92 5.24
CA LYS A 60 -21.54 -32.43 5.88
C LYS A 60 -21.39 -31.00 6.40
N TYR A 61 -20.30 -30.71 7.08
CA TYR A 61 -20.09 -29.45 7.80
C TYR A 61 -19.16 -28.47 7.07
N SER A 62 -18.64 -28.86 5.89
CA SER A 62 -17.71 -28.06 5.08
C SER A 62 -16.50 -27.60 5.90
N VAL A 63 -15.85 -28.55 6.57
CA VAL A 63 -14.60 -28.34 7.34
C VAL A 63 -13.46 -29.17 6.75
N GLN A 64 -12.23 -28.71 6.95
CA GLN A 64 -11.03 -29.52 6.67
C GLN A 64 -10.87 -30.61 7.73
N ASP A 65 -9.86 -31.47 7.57
CA ASP A 65 -9.54 -32.51 8.55
C ASP A 65 -9.27 -31.90 9.93
N ILE A 66 -9.99 -32.40 10.93
CA ILE A 66 -9.83 -32.02 12.33
C ILE A 66 -8.93 -33.07 13.00
N PRO A 67 -7.82 -32.67 13.66
CA PRO A 67 -6.92 -33.61 14.33
C PRO A 67 -7.66 -34.56 15.26
N ASN A 68 -7.28 -35.84 15.22
CA ASN A 68 -7.87 -36.93 15.99
C ASN A 68 -9.34 -37.23 15.70
N LEU A 69 -9.94 -36.62 14.67
CA LEU A 69 -11.34 -36.82 14.31
C LEU A 69 -11.46 -37.36 12.88
N GLU A 70 -12.03 -38.55 12.75
CA GLU A 70 -12.18 -39.23 11.47
C GLU A 70 -13.63 -39.70 11.28
N SER A 71 -14.10 -39.79 10.04
CA SER A 71 -15.38 -40.46 9.74
C SER A 71 -15.13 -41.95 9.56
N LYS A 72 -15.99 -42.81 10.09
CA LYS A 72 -15.84 -44.27 9.96
C LYS A 72 -15.87 -44.71 8.49
N THR A 73 -14.86 -45.46 8.06
CA THR A 73 -14.66 -45.88 6.66
C THR A 73 -14.83 -47.39 6.43
N ASN A 74 -15.08 -48.17 7.48
CA ASN A 74 -15.15 -49.64 7.43
C ASN A 74 -16.54 -50.18 7.00
N PRO A 75 -16.62 -51.42 6.49
CA PRO A 75 -17.64 -51.92 5.55
C PRO A 75 -19.08 -52.09 6.06
N SER A 76 -19.36 -51.75 7.32
CA SER A 76 -20.72 -51.78 7.88
C SER A 76 -21.43 -50.43 7.81
N ASP A 77 -20.80 -49.44 7.14
CA ASP A 77 -21.24 -48.05 6.88
C ASP A 77 -22.41 -47.66 7.79
N VAL A 78 -22.02 -47.21 8.98
CA VAL A 78 -22.92 -46.89 10.07
C VAL A 78 -23.04 -45.38 10.18
N VAL A 79 -24.28 -44.91 10.23
CA VAL A 79 -24.66 -43.50 10.30
C VAL A 79 -25.32 -43.20 11.62
N TYR A 80 -25.35 -41.93 12.00
CA TYR A 80 -26.12 -41.51 13.16
C TYR A 80 -27.61 -41.80 12.96
N PHE A 81 -28.28 -42.30 14.01
CA PHE A 81 -29.73 -42.52 13.94
C PHE A 81 -30.51 -41.22 13.68
N ALA A 82 -30.05 -40.12 14.29
CA ALA A 82 -30.67 -38.80 14.14
C ALA A 82 -30.39 -38.16 12.77
N ASP A 83 -29.31 -38.54 12.09
CA ASP A 83 -28.96 -38.11 10.74
C ASP A 83 -28.44 -39.30 9.94
N SER A 84 -29.37 -39.99 9.30
CA SER A 84 -29.12 -41.22 8.54
C SER A 84 -28.24 -41.03 7.29
N ALA A 85 -27.77 -39.82 7.03
CA ALA A 85 -26.83 -39.51 5.95
C ALA A 85 -25.42 -39.22 6.45
N LEU A 86 -25.20 -39.02 7.76
CA LEU A 86 -23.89 -38.68 8.32
C LEU A 86 -23.23 -39.92 8.94
N ARG A 87 -22.04 -40.29 8.43
CA ARG A 87 -21.23 -41.37 9.01
C ARG A 87 -20.91 -41.06 10.48
N VAL A 88 -20.94 -42.09 11.33
CA VAL A 88 -20.46 -41.96 12.71
C VAL A 88 -19.00 -41.51 12.69
N ALA A 89 -18.69 -40.47 13.45
CA ALA A 89 -17.34 -39.98 13.63
C ALA A 89 -16.64 -40.72 14.78
N GLN A 90 -15.32 -40.81 14.68
CA GLN A 90 -14.43 -41.40 15.66
C GLN A 90 -13.45 -40.36 16.17
N TYR A 91 -13.32 -40.25 17.49
CA TYR A 91 -12.30 -39.44 18.14
C TYR A 91 -11.23 -40.35 18.75
N ASN A 92 -9.97 -40.20 18.33
CA ASN A 92 -8.87 -41.12 18.68
C ASN A 92 -9.18 -42.61 18.37
N GLY A 93 -9.97 -42.87 17.30
CA GLY A 93 -10.37 -44.22 16.90
C GLY A 93 -11.58 -44.81 17.64
N GLU A 94 -12.20 -44.05 18.56
CA GLU A 94 -13.40 -44.47 19.29
C GLU A 94 -14.65 -43.68 18.86
N ASP A 95 -15.80 -44.33 18.76
CA ASP A 95 -17.04 -43.74 18.24
C ASP A 95 -17.58 -42.62 19.15
N ILE A 96 -18.09 -41.54 18.55
CA ILE A 96 -18.66 -40.39 19.28
C ILE A 96 -20.08 -40.05 18.82
N CYS A 97 -20.92 -39.54 19.72
CA CYS A 97 -22.26 -39.05 19.41
C CYS A 97 -22.25 -37.87 18.43
N GLN A 98 -23.35 -37.70 17.68
CA GLN A 98 -23.52 -36.57 16.76
C GLN A 98 -23.40 -35.22 17.49
N SER A 99 -23.98 -35.07 18.67
CA SER A 99 -23.89 -33.83 19.45
C SER A 99 -22.45 -33.50 19.88
N CYS A 100 -21.66 -34.51 20.23
CA CYS A 100 -20.24 -34.35 20.56
C CYS A 100 -19.42 -33.97 19.32
N LEU A 101 -19.72 -34.57 18.17
CA LEU A 101 -19.16 -34.20 16.87
C LEU A 101 -19.47 -32.74 16.53
N GLU A 102 -20.74 -32.32 16.63
CA GLU A 102 -21.17 -30.94 16.37
C GLU A 102 -20.49 -29.92 17.30
N THR A 103 -20.29 -30.29 18.56
CA THR A 103 -19.54 -29.48 19.53
C THR A 103 -18.08 -29.31 19.08
N LYS A 104 -17.40 -30.41 18.70
CA LYS A 104 -16.02 -30.37 18.20
C LYS A 104 -15.87 -29.54 16.92
N ILE A 105 -16.84 -29.62 16.02
CA ILE A 105 -16.87 -28.83 14.79
C ILE A 105 -17.08 -27.35 15.10
N THR A 106 -17.92 -27.03 16.09
CA THR A 106 -18.14 -25.66 16.54
C THR A 106 -16.88 -25.06 17.17
N GLU A 107 -16.19 -25.82 18.03
CA GLU A 107 -14.88 -25.45 18.60
C GLU A 107 -13.85 -25.20 17.48
N TYR A 108 -13.76 -26.12 16.52
CA TYR A 108 -12.86 -25.98 15.38
C TYR A 108 -13.14 -24.71 14.56
N LYS A 109 -14.41 -24.46 14.22
CA LYS A 109 -14.82 -23.27 13.44
C LYS A 109 -14.61 -21.97 14.22
N ALA A 110 -14.78 -21.98 15.54
CA ALA A 110 -14.50 -20.83 16.40
C ALA A 110 -12.99 -20.52 16.41
N ASN A 111 -12.15 -21.54 16.49
CA ASN A 111 -10.70 -21.41 16.47
C ASN A 111 -10.13 -21.07 15.08
N LEU A 112 -10.86 -21.34 13.99
CA LEU A 112 -10.45 -21.00 12.62
C LEU A 112 -10.68 -19.52 12.26
N ARG A 113 -11.50 -18.79 13.03
CA ARG A 113 -11.89 -17.40 12.68
C ARG A 113 -10.86 -16.34 12.99
N GLU A 114 -9.79 -16.66 13.72
CA GLU A 114 -8.63 -15.80 13.87
C GLU A 114 -7.40 -16.68 13.74
N GLY A 115 -6.36 -16.21 13.04
CA GLY A 115 -5.12 -16.94 12.76
C GLY A 115 -4.27 -17.22 14.01
N THR A 116 -4.86 -17.90 14.99
CA THR A 116 -4.27 -18.29 16.27
C THR A 116 -4.53 -19.77 16.48
N SER A 117 -3.96 -20.59 15.60
CA SER A 117 -3.78 -22.01 15.92
C SER A 117 -2.70 -22.08 17.00
N VAL A 118 -3.11 -22.48 18.21
CA VAL A 118 -2.18 -22.87 19.28
C VAL A 118 -1.69 -24.27 18.92
N ASP A 119 -0.38 -24.46 18.80
CA ASP A 119 0.23 -25.77 18.71
C ASP A 119 -0.09 -26.56 19.99
N SER A 120 -0.88 -27.62 19.87
CA SER A 120 -1.34 -28.43 21.00
C SER A 120 -0.25 -29.28 21.65
N THR A 121 0.92 -29.40 21.01
CA THR A 121 2.09 -30.14 21.52
C THR A 121 3.04 -29.24 22.29
N THR A 122 3.17 -27.98 21.87
CA THR A 122 4.14 -27.03 22.44
C THR A 122 3.52 -25.84 23.18
N GLY A 123 2.21 -25.62 23.05
CA GLY A 123 1.50 -24.47 23.60
C GLY A 123 1.81 -23.15 22.90
N ALA A 124 2.55 -23.18 21.79
CA ALA A 124 2.98 -21.97 21.09
C ALA A 124 1.88 -21.47 20.14
N ALA A 125 1.68 -20.15 20.09
CA ALA A 125 0.85 -19.50 19.09
C ALA A 125 1.61 -18.32 18.48
N SER A 126 1.50 -18.15 17.15
CA SER A 126 2.07 -17.01 16.44
C SER A 126 0.94 -16.10 15.98
N VAL A 127 0.87 -14.91 16.58
CA VAL A 127 -0.12 -13.88 16.20
C VAL A 127 0.57 -12.91 15.24
N PRO A 128 0.15 -12.82 13.97
CA PRO A 128 0.71 -11.84 13.06
C PRO A 128 0.30 -10.42 13.50
N VAL A 129 1.28 -9.62 13.90
CA VAL A 129 1.08 -8.17 14.13
C VAL A 129 1.21 -7.46 12.79
N THR A 130 0.10 -6.91 12.30
CA THR A 130 0.09 -6.11 11.07
C THR A 130 0.35 -4.64 11.40
N VAL A 131 1.48 -4.10 10.94
CA VAL A 131 1.78 -2.66 11.03
C VAL A 131 1.35 -1.97 9.75
N ALA A 132 0.26 -1.21 9.80
CA ALA A 132 -0.14 -0.33 8.70
C ALA A 132 0.46 1.07 8.91
N ARG A 133 1.38 1.48 8.03
CA ARG A 133 1.88 2.87 7.95
C ARG A 133 1.53 3.42 6.58
N GLU A 134 0.85 4.57 6.55
CA GLU A 134 0.63 5.28 5.29
C GLU A 134 1.98 5.64 4.65
N ALA A 135 2.09 5.42 3.33
CA ALA A 135 3.29 5.78 2.59
C ALA A 135 3.52 7.29 2.68
N ALA A 136 4.74 7.72 2.99
CA ALA A 136 5.08 9.14 2.99
C ALA A 136 5.01 9.67 1.55
N THR A 137 4.21 10.70 1.32
CA THR A 137 4.11 11.38 0.02
C THR A 137 5.27 12.36 -0.15
N PHE A 138 5.92 12.38 -1.30
CA PHE A 138 6.93 13.38 -1.64
C PHE A 138 6.29 14.51 -2.45
N SER A 139 6.29 15.73 -1.92
CA SER A 139 5.72 16.91 -2.58
C SER A 139 6.46 18.17 -2.12
N VAL A 140 7.11 18.86 -3.06
CA VAL A 140 7.89 20.06 -2.80
C VAL A 140 7.55 21.11 -3.85
N THR A 141 7.36 22.35 -3.42
CA THR A 141 7.21 23.51 -4.31
C THR A 141 8.52 24.29 -4.31
N VAL A 142 9.05 24.61 -5.49
CA VAL A 142 10.27 25.40 -5.67
C VAL A 142 9.94 26.73 -6.39
N PRO A 143 10.75 27.79 -6.22
CA PRO A 143 10.57 29.03 -6.95
C PRO A 143 10.65 28.80 -8.47
N THR A 144 9.70 29.35 -9.22
CA THR A 144 9.70 29.26 -10.70
C THR A 144 10.59 30.31 -11.36
N THR A 145 10.83 31.41 -10.65
CA THR A 145 11.63 32.55 -11.11
C THR A 145 12.37 33.14 -9.92
N LEU A 146 13.59 33.62 -10.15
CA LEU A 146 14.36 34.42 -9.21
C LEU A 146 14.66 35.78 -9.88
N PRO A 147 13.72 36.74 -9.83
CA PRO A 147 13.89 38.04 -10.49
C PRO A 147 15.10 38.80 -9.96
N ILE A 148 15.89 39.36 -10.87
CA ILE A 148 16.99 40.26 -10.58
C ILE A 148 16.85 41.47 -11.49
N SER A 149 16.92 42.67 -10.91
CA SER A 149 17.00 43.91 -11.68
C SER A 149 18.25 44.69 -11.29
N VAL A 150 18.91 45.27 -12.28
CA VAL A 150 20.10 46.11 -12.11
C VAL A 150 19.77 47.51 -12.61
N ASP A 151 19.96 48.53 -11.77
CA ASP A 151 19.81 49.92 -12.18
C ASP A 151 21.05 50.44 -12.93
N ALA A 152 20.96 51.65 -13.50
CA ALA A 152 22.08 52.28 -14.23
C ALA A 152 23.31 52.59 -13.35
N ASN A 153 23.16 52.53 -12.02
CA ASN A 153 24.26 52.71 -11.07
C ASN A 153 24.87 51.36 -10.65
N GLY A 154 24.38 50.24 -11.18
CA GLY A 154 24.82 48.89 -10.82
C GLY A 154 24.23 48.36 -9.51
N ASN A 155 23.21 49.02 -8.94
CA ASN A 155 22.52 48.49 -7.77
C ASN A 155 21.63 47.32 -8.17
N VAL A 156 21.76 46.22 -7.44
CA VAL A 156 21.01 44.99 -7.67
C VAL A 156 19.84 44.91 -6.71
N THR A 157 18.64 44.66 -7.25
CA THR A 157 17.44 44.37 -6.47
C THR A 157 16.96 42.96 -6.78
N THR A 158 16.63 42.21 -5.74
CA THR A 158 16.14 40.82 -5.82
C THR A 158 14.80 40.66 -5.12
N ALA A 159 14.05 39.63 -5.49
CA ALA A 159 12.78 39.31 -4.83
C ALA A 159 13.03 38.78 -3.41
N THR A 160 12.08 39.02 -2.51
CA THR A 160 12.20 38.69 -1.08
C THR A 160 11.29 37.53 -0.64
N ASP A 161 10.46 37.03 -1.55
CA ASP A 161 9.42 36.02 -1.32
C ASP A 161 9.76 34.63 -1.90
N ALA A 162 10.95 34.47 -2.48
CA ALA A 162 11.42 33.18 -2.99
C ALA A 162 11.61 32.18 -1.85
N ALA A 163 10.92 31.04 -1.92
CA ALA A 163 11.02 29.98 -0.93
C ALA A 163 10.78 28.58 -1.53
N ILE A 164 11.42 27.58 -0.93
CA ILE A 164 11.15 26.16 -1.18
C ILE A 164 10.21 25.67 -0.07
N ILE A 165 9.07 25.08 -0.44
CA ILE A 165 8.01 24.68 0.50
C ILE A 165 7.93 23.15 0.55
N ASN A 166 8.07 22.57 1.74
CA ASN A 166 7.94 21.14 1.94
C ASN A 166 6.49 20.75 2.26
N ASN A 167 5.77 20.27 1.24
CA ASN A 167 4.42 19.70 1.36
C ASN A 167 4.43 18.17 1.53
N SER A 168 5.60 17.57 1.77
CA SER A 168 5.78 16.12 1.87
C SER A 168 5.30 15.57 3.21
N GLY A 169 5.12 14.25 3.28
CA GLY A 169 4.78 13.52 4.51
C GLY A 169 5.91 13.45 5.55
N ALA A 170 7.14 13.83 5.19
CA ALA A 170 8.35 13.77 6.02
C ALA A 170 9.32 14.94 5.70
N PRO A 171 10.37 15.18 6.52
CA PRO A 171 11.39 16.18 6.22
C PRO A 171 12.12 15.90 4.90
N VAL A 172 12.47 16.97 4.19
CA VAL A 172 13.26 16.93 2.94
C VAL A 172 14.50 17.80 3.08
N ALA A 173 15.45 17.68 2.17
CA ALA A 173 16.62 18.55 2.11
C ALA A 173 16.96 18.92 0.67
N VAL A 174 17.41 20.16 0.47
CA VAL A 174 18.09 20.56 -0.77
C VAL A 174 19.51 20.01 -0.69
N THR A 175 19.85 19.07 -1.59
CA THR A 175 21.13 18.36 -1.56
C THR A 175 22.13 18.96 -2.54
N LYS A 176 21.65 19.44 -3.69
CA LYS A 176 22.48 19.99 -4.77
C LYS A 176 21.83 21.21 -5.39
N VAL A 177 22.64 22.20 -5.74
CA VAL A 177 22.22 23.39 -6.48
C VAL A 177 23.15 23.62 -7.65
N GLU A 178 22.58 23.72 -8.84
CA GLU A 178 23.29 23.92 -10.09
C GLU A 178 22.80 25.17 -10.80
N LEU A 179 23.70 25.83 -11.51
CA LEU A 179 23.42 27.01 -12.29
C LEU A 179 23.94 26.80 -13.71
N ALA A 180 23.12 27.15 -14.70
CA ALA A 180 23.52 27.20 -16.09
C ALA A 180 23.17 28.58 -16.66
N SER A 181 24.12 29.25 -17.30
CA SER A 181 23.84 30.51 -17.97
C SER A 181 22.98 30.29 -19.23
N LEU A 182 22.26 31.32 -19.64
CA LEU A 182 21.40 31.33 -20.80
C LEU A 182 21.75 32.49 -21.73
N SER A 183 21.26 32.40 -22.96
CA SER A 183 21.47 33.42 -23.98
C SER A 183 22.97 33.64 -24.22
N ASP A 184 23.42 34.90 -24.25
CA ASP A 184 24.82 35.29 -24.42
C ASP A 184 25.48 35.76 -23.11
N TRP A 185 24.93 35.33 -21.96
CA TRP A 185 25.50 35.58 -20.65
C TRP A 185 26.43 34.46 -20.20
N THR A 186 27.48 34.80 -19.45
CA THR A 186 28.35 33.82 -18.79
C THR A 186 28.38 34.04 -17.28
N LEU A 187 28.65 32.97 -16.55
CA LEU A 187 28.91 33.01 -15.12
C LEU A 187 30.28 33.62 -14.86
N ALA A 188 30.41 34.27 -13.71
CA ALA A 188 31.67 34.67 -13.10
C ALA A 188 31.63 34.31 -11.61
N ALA A 189 32.80 34.21 -10.98
CA ALA A 189 32.87 34.06 -9.53
C ALA A 189 32.16 35.24 -8.85
N TYR A 190 31.41 34.97 -7.78
CA TYR A 190 30.79 36.01 -6.96
C TYR A 190 31.88 36.74 -6.15
N SER A 191 32.56 37.67 -6.82
CA SER A 191 33.65 38.50 -6.29
C SER A 191 33.45 39.93 -6.75
N ARG A 192 34.01 40.88 -5.99
CA ARG A 192 34.06 42.30 -6.36
C ARG A 192 34.85 42.55 -7.65
N ASP A 193 35.67 41.58 -8.09
CA ASP A 193 36.42 41.67 -9.34
C ASP A 193 35.51 41.83 -10.57
N ILE A 194 34.29 41.30 -10.51
CA ILE A 194 33.32 41.44 -11.61
C ILE A 194 32.93 42.90 -11.86
N LEU A 195 33.03 43.76 -10.83
CA LEU A 195 32.74 45.19 -10.93
C LEU A 195 33.82 45.94 -11.74
N ASN A 196 34.99 45.33 -11.94
CA ASN A 196 36.10 45.90 -12.71
C ASN A 196 36.12 45.43 -14.18
N LEU A 197 35.17 44.57 -14.58
CA LEU A 197 35.02 44.18 -15.98
C LEU A 197 34.53 45.37 -16.83
N SER A 198 34.72 45.27 -18.14
CA SER A 198 34.22 46.26 -19.09
C SER A 198 32.73 46.54 -18.87
N VAL A 199 32.34 47.81 -18.99
CA VAL A 199 30.93 48.20 -18.99
C VAL A 199 30.17 47.38 -20.04
N ASP A 200 28.96 46.92 -19.69
CA ASP A 200 28.10 46.05 -20.51
C ASP A 200 28.67 44.65 -20.79
N ALA A 201 29.71 44.21 -20.07
CA ALA A 201 30.14 42.82 -20.13
C ALA A 201 28.99 41.91 -19.65
N LYS A 202 28.63 40.92 -20.47
CA LYS A 202 27.53 39.97 -20.21
C LYS A 202 27.98 38.85 -19.27
N GLN A 203 28.45 39.24 -18.09
CA GLN A 203 28.83 38.32 -17.02
C GLN A 203 28.07 38.65 -15.74
N PHE A 204 27.78 37.65 -14.93
CA PHE A 204 27.21 37.86 -13.61
C PHE A 204 27.72 36.80 -12.63
N GLY A 205 27.85 37.20 -11.36
CA GLY A 205 28.05 36.29 -10.23
C GLY A 205 26.76 36.19 -9.43
N LEU A 206 26.47 35.01 -8.88
CA LEU A 206 25.27 34.76 -8.07
C LEU A 206 25.66 34.19 -6.71
N GLN A 207 25.07 34.72 -5.64
CA GLN A 207 25.10 34.15 -4.30
C GLN A 207 23.67 33.84 -3.86
N MET A 208 23.50 32.69 -3.22
CA MET A 208 22.23 32.26 -2.64
C MET A 208 22.43 31.78 -1.20
N ASN A 209 21.46 32.10 -0.37
CA ASN A 209 21.32 31.63 0.99
C ASN A 209 20.06 30.76 1.05
N ILE A 210 20.25 29.48 1.36
CA ILE A 210 19.17 28.50 1.46
C ILE A 210 19.21 27.94 2.87
N GLY A 211 18.30 28.41 3.72
CA GLY A 211 18.36 28.16 5.16
C GLY A 211 19.59 28.81 5.79
N ASP A 212 20.42 28.01 6.48
CA ASP A 212 21.67 28.45 7.10
C ASP A 212 22.89 28.34 6.16
N LYS A 213 22.70 27.90 4.91
CA LYS A 213 23.78 27.64 3.96
C LYS A 213 23.94 28.77 2.96
N THR A 214 25.16 29.23 2.77
CA THR A 214 25.52 30.20 1.72
C THR A 214 26.29 29.48 0.62
N ILE A 215 25.86 29.65 -0.62
CA ILE A 215 26.49 29.12 -1.83
C ILE A 215 26.64 30.25 -2.84
N ALA A 216 27.68 30.19 -3.66
CA ALA A 216 27.91 31.22 -4.67
C ALA A 216 28.63 30.65 -5.87
N THR A 217 28.51 31.32 -7.01
CA THR A 217 29.31 31.01 -8.19
C THR A 217 30.79 31.16 -7.84
N SER A 218 31.56 30.12 -8.15
CA SER A 218 32.99 30.02 -7.85
C SER A 218 33.84 30.06 -9.11
N ASN A 219 33.24 29.72 -10.27
CA ASN A 219 33.93 29.62 -11.55
C ASN A 219 33.30 30.55 -12.59
N SER A 220 34.10 30.91 -13.60
CA SER A 220 33.59 31.51 -14.82
C SER A 220 33.28 30.44 -15.87
N GLY A 221 32.26 30.68 -16.69
CA GLY A 221 31.87 29.73 -17.73
C GLY A 221 30.37 29.75 -18.03
N THR A 222 29.83 28.64 -18.54
CA THR A 222 28.40 28.51 -18.88
C THR A 222 27.61 27.72 -17.84
N SER A 223 28.26 27.09 -16.88
CA SER A 223 27.62 26.33 -15.80
C SER A 223 28.50 26.27 -14.55
N ASP A 224 27.87 26.16 -13.38
CA ASP A 224 28.56 25.96 -12.11
C ASP A 224 27.73 25.08 -11.17
N ILE A 225 28.39 24.27 -10.35
CA ILE A 225 27.77 23.51 -9.27
C ILE A 225 28.03 24.29 -7.99
N LEU A 226 27.02 25.01 -7.53
CA LEU A 226 27.14 25.90 -6.38
C LEU A 226 27.30 25.10 -5.07
N SER A 227 26.73 23.91 -5.03
CA SER A 227 27.00 22.88 -4.02
C SER A 227 26.47 21.52 -4.48
N ASP A 228 27.21 20.46 -4.17
CA ASP A 228 26.83 19.05 -4.38
C ASP A 228 26.39 18.33 -3.10
N SER A 229 26.49 19.01 -1.95
CA SER A 229 26.36 18.44 -0.61
C SER A 229 25.77 19.44 0.39
N LEU A 230 24.88 20.32 -0.09
CA LEU A 230 24.35 21.47 0.66
C LEU A 230 23.63 21.05 1.96
N ASN A 231 22.80 20.02 1.85
CA ASN A 231 21.99 19.44 2.92
C ASN A 231 21.18 20.48 3.73
N ALA A 232 20.52 21.42 3.04
CA ALA A 232 19.63 22.39 3.68
C ALA A 232 18.28 21.73 4.01
N ARG A 233 18.12 21.29 5.26
CA ARG A 233 16.94 20.54 5.73
C ARG A 233 15.71 21.45 5.88
N ILE A 234 14.57 20.95 5.42
CA ILE A 234 13.26 21.59 5.50
C ILE A 234 12.31 20.62 6.22
N ALA A 235 11.88 20.98 7.43
CA ALA A 235 10.96 20.16 8.20
C ALA A 235 9.60 20.02 7.48
N LYS A 236 8.83 18.98 7.86
CA LYS A 236 7.50 18.72 7.30
C LYS A 236 6.60 19.95 7.46
N GLY A 237 5.96 20.39 6.37
CA GLY A 237 5.03 21.50 6.38
C GLY A 237 5.68 22.86 6.62
N GLN A 238 7.02 22.96 6.51
CA GLN A 238 7.75 24.22 6.64
C GLN A 238 8.25 24.72 5.28
N ASN A 239 8.63 25.99 5.25
CA ASN A 239 9.30 26.61 4.12
C ASN A 239 10.77 26.91 4.45
N CYS A 240 11.58 27.03 3.41
CA CYS A 240 12.97 27.45 3.47
C CYS A 240 13.13 28.64 2.53
N ALA A 241 13.43 29.81 3.09
CA ALA A 241 13.68 31.00 2.30
C ALA A 241 14.91 30.80 1.41
N VAL A 242 14.80 31.29 0.17
CA VAL A 242 15.88 31.36 -0.80
C VAL A 242 16.19 32.82 -1.00
N ASN A 243 17.09 33.36 -0.18
CA ASN A 243 17.58 34.73 -0.36
C ASN A 243 18.72 34.70 -1.36
N TYR A 244 18.79 35.67 -2.25
CA TYR A 244 19.83 35.69 -3.26
C TYR A 244 20.22 37.10 -3.61
N ASN A 245 21.46 37.24 -4.06
CA ASN A 245 22.00 38.46 -4.60
C ASN A 245 22.89 38.13 -5.80
N ALA A 246 23.06 39.11 -6.68
CA ALA A 246 23.94 38.99 -7.83
C ALA A 246 24.88 40.17 -7.90
N LEU A 247 25.98 39.98 -8.62
CA LEU A 247 26.90 41.05 -8.99
C LEU A 247 26.98 41.10 -10.50
N PHE A 248 27.00 42.33 -11.02
CA PHE A 248 27.09 42.62 -12.45
C PHE A 248 28.21 43.65 -12.67
N PRO A 249 28.90 43.60 -13.82
CA PRO A 249 29.65 44.75 -14.32
C PRO A 249 28.73 45.97 -14.44
N ALA A 250 29.32 47.17 -14.45
CA ALA A 250 28.56 48.39 -14.72
C ALA A 250 27.77 48.26 -16.04
N GLN A 251 26.54 48.75 -16.06
CA GLN A 251 25.65 48.69 -17.22
C GLN A 251 25.32 50.09 -17.70
N THR A 252 25.30 50.32 -19.01
CA THR A 252 24.86 51.59 -19.61
C THR A 252 23.34 51.75 -19.59
N ALA A 253 22.59 50.65 -19.46
CA ALA A 253 21.15 50.63 -19.33
C ALA A 253 20.72 49.63 -18.25
N ALA A 254 19.55 49.87 -17.63
CA ALA A 254 18.99 48.96 -16.65
C ALA A 254 18.72 47.59 -17.29
N VAL A 255 19.10 46.51 -16.60
CA VAL A 255 18.82 45.13 -17.03
C VAL A 255 17.71 44.58 -16.15
N SER A 256 16.59 44.22 -16.75
CA SER A 256 15.42 43.61 -16.10
C SER A 256 14.73 42.65 -17.06
N ASP A 257 13.89 41.76 -16.53
CA ASP A 257 13.04 40.81 -17.29
C ASP A 257 13.77 39.93 -18.33
N THR A 258 15.09 39.79 -18.19
CA THR A 258 15.92 38.99 -19.09
C THR A 258 16.25 37.66 -18.43
N LYS A 259 15.96 36.55 -19.12
CA LYS A 259 16.34 35.21 -18.66
C LYS A 259 17.82 34.95 -18.96
N ILE A 260 18.67 35.14 -17.95
CA ILE A 260 20.13 35.00 -18.07
C ILE A 260 20.68 33.69 -17.52
N ALA A 261 19.87 32.92 -16.78
CA ALA A 261 20.29 31.67 -16.17
C ALA A 261 19.12 30.74 -15.79
N ASN A 262 19.42 29.45 -15.66
CA ASN A 262 18.58 28.44 -15.03
C ASN A 262 19.22 28.00 -13.71
N VAL A 263 18.42 27.97 -12.64
CA VAL A 263 18.80 27.39 -11.35
C VAL A 263 18.09 26.06 -11.18
N VAL A 264 18.82 25.01 -10.85
CA VAL A 264 18.28 23.67 -10.59
C VAL A 264 18.51 23.32 -9.12
N PHE A 265 17.42 23.08 -8.39
CA PHE A 265 17.45 22.57 -7.02
C PHE A 265 17.18 21.07 -7.03
N THR A 266 18.11 20.27 -6.52
CA THR A 266 17.86 18.86 -6.24
C THR A 266 17.37 18.72 -4.80
N VAL A 267 16.19 18.13 -4.63
CA VAL A 267 15.56 17.91 -3.33
C VAL A 267 15.30 16.43 -3.12
N GLY A 268 15.65 15.92 -1.94
CA GLY A 268 15.44 14.53 -1.55
C GLY A 268 14.98 14.40 -0.10
N TRP A 269 14.73 13.17 0.35
CA TRP A 269 14.48 12.89 1.77
C TRP A 269 15.71 13.24 2.63
N ALA A 270 15.47 13.74 3.84
CA ALA A 270 16.50 14.18 4.78
C ALA A 270 16.69 13.24 5.98
#